data_AF-A0A2A9EAY5-F1
#
_entry.id   AF-A0A2A9EAY5-F1
#
_cell.length_a   1.000
_cell.length_b   1.000
_cell.length_c   1.000
_cell.angle_alpha   90.00
_cell.angle_beta   90.00
_cell.angle_gamma   90.00
#
_symmetry.space_group_name_H-M   'P 1'
#
loop_
_entity.id
_entity.type
_entity.pdbx_description
1 polymer ?
#
loop_
_entity_poly.entity_id
_entity_poly.type
_entity_poly.pdbx_seq_one_letter_code
_entity_poly.pdbx_strand_id
1 'polypeptide(L)'
;MRSTVSGMSLPLPETDDVTALRARLRGHLDPPVLRRPAEPDDEPWDAGPVRWEVSGRAAAAVAVALILVIAVLGVLLWRGGPGDVVVLPEAEPAIGAGLATGASAPAGAASGTAASTPGASATADATDAAAAPGAATLLVHVVGQVREPGVVQLPPGSRVGDAIQAAGGAKGKADLSALNLAAPVTDGEQVRVPKLGETVVGGSAPASGAPASGPSAGGTGGAAAGATSTVDLNTADAATLETLPGVGPVLAGRIVSHREQHGPFASVDALQDVSGIGPATFARLRDLVRAG
;
A
#
# COMPACT_ATOMS: atom_id res chain seq x y z
N MET A 1 76.46 48.61 1.04
CA MET A 1 75.60 49.20 0.00
C MET A 1 74.17 49.19 0.53
N ARG A 2 73.50 50.35 0.46
CA ARG A 2 72.27 50.69 1.18
C ARG A 2 71.02 50.10 0.52
N SER A 3 70.05 49.77 1.37
CA SER A 3 68.66 49.40 1.09
C SER A 3 67.94 50.37 0.16
N THR A 4 67.00 49.85 -0.64
CA THR A 4 65.62 50.35 -0.79
C THR A 4 64.87 49.46 -1.80
N VAL A 5 63.88 48.68 -1.35
CA VAL A 5 62.74 48.28 -2.17
C VAL A 5 61.49 48.77 -1.44
N SER A 6 60.83 49.74 -2.07
CA SER A 6 59.63 50.42 -1.61
C SER A 6 58.47 49.46 -1.36
N GLY A 7 57.76 49.72 -0.27
CA GLY A 7 56.47 49.11 0.03
C GLY A 7 55.40 49.44 -0.99
N MET A 8 54.72 48.41 -1.47
CA MET A 8 53.44 48.49 -2.15
C MET A 8 52.37 48.11 -1.11
N SER A 9 52.00 49.07 -0.27
CA SER A 9 50.94 48.92 0.72
C SER A 9 49.60 49.11 0.02
N LEU A 10 48.86 48.01 -0.18
CA LEU A 10 47.47 48.05 -0.61
C LEU A 10 46.61 48.55 0.58
N PRO A 11 45.81 49.62 0.43
CA PRO A 11 44.96 50.11 1.50
C PRO A 11 43.81 49.12 1.76
N LEU A 12 43.72 48.62 2.98
CA LEU A 12 42.54 47.90 3.47
C LEU A 12 41.39 48.89 3.61
N PRO A 13 40.16 48.57 3.15
CA PRO A 13 39.01 49.47 3.30
C PRO A 13 38.62 49.60 4.78
N GLU A 14 38.38 50.84 5.20
CA GLU A 14 37.98 51.21 6.56
C GLU A 14 36.61 50.61 6.93
N THR A 15 36.44 50.29 8.21
CA THR A 15 35.36 49.45 8.76
C THR A 15 33.97 50.12 8.67
N ASP A 16 33.95 51.42 8.41
CA ASP A 16 32.72 52.22 8.26
C ASP A 16 31.97 51.90 6.96
N ASP A 17 32.68 51.58 5.86
CA ASP A 17 32.06 51.30 4.56
C ASP A 17 31.24 50.00 4.56
N VAL A 18 31.69 48.99 5.32
CA VAL A 18 31.00 47.70 5.41
C VAL A 18 29.72 47.80 6.24
N THR A 19 29.73 48.66 7.26
CA THR A 19 28.56 48.93 8.10
C THR A 19 27.52 49.76 7.35
N ALA A 20 27.96 50.77 6.60
CA ALA A 20 27.10 51.55 5.71
C ALA A 20 26.47 50.70 4.60
N LEU A 21 27.24 49.77 4.01
CA LEU A 21 26.76 48.85 2.99
C LEU A 21 25.73 47.85 3.54
N ARG A 22 25.92 47.37 4.77
CA ARG A 22 24.98 46.44 5.43
C ARG A 22 23.67 47.12 5.86
N ALA A 23 23.72 48.41 6.23
CA ALA A 23 22.53 49.21 6.52
C ALA A 23 21.71 49.46 5.24
N ARG A 24 22.38 49.75 4.12
CA ARG A 24 21.73 50.01 2.83
C ARG A 24 21.07 48.77 2.22
N LEU A 25 21.62 47.57 2.45
CA LEU A 25 21.00 46.32 2.00
C LEU A 25 19.74 45.94 2.80
N ARG A 26 19.63 46.36 4.07
CA ARG A 26 18.51 45.99 4.94
C ARG A 26 17.22 46.76 4.60
N GLY A 27 17.31 47.94 4.00
CA GLY A 27 16.14 48.73 3.59
C GLY A 27 15.51 48.31 2.25
N HIS A 28 16.14 47.42 1.49
CA HIS A 28 15.64 47.01 0.16
C HIS A 28 14.89 45.66 0.16
N LEU A 29 14.73 45.04 1.34
CA LEU A 29 14.07 43.74 1.51
C LEU A 29 12.71 43.82 2.20
N ASP A 30 12.14 45.01 2.37
CA ASP A 30 10.75 45.15 2.80
C ASP A 30 9.81 44.85 1.61
N PRO A 31 9.03 43.75 1.63
CA PRO A 31 8.04 43.51 0.60
C PRO A 31 6.95 44.60 0.69
N PRO A 32 6.38 45.02 -0.45
CA PRO A 32 5.34 46.04 -0.45
C PRO A 32 4.15 45.56 0.40
N VAL A 33 3.81 46.34 1.43
CA VAL A 33 2.63 46.12 2.27
C VAL A 33 1.38 46.27 1.39
N LEU A 34 0.90 45.16 0.85
CA LEU A 34 -0.41 45.10 0.21
C LEU A 34 -1.45 45.30 1.31
N ARG A 35 -2.08 46.49 1.34
CA ARG A 35 -3.29 46.71 2.15
C ARG A 35 -4.32 45.68 1.72
N ARG A 36 -4.62 44.73 2.62
CA ARG A 36 -5.74 43.79 2.44
C ARG A 36 -7.02 44.62 2.22
N PRO A 37 -7.82 44.33 1.18
CA PRO A 37 -9.13 44.95 1.04
C PRO A 37 -9.94 44.71 2.32
N ALA A 38 -10.77 45.67 2.73
CA ALA A 38 -11.69 45.47 3.83
C ALA A 38 -12.54 44.22 3.54
N GLU A 39 -12.38 43.19 4.37
CA GLU A 39 -13.20 41.99 4.33
C GLU A 39 -14.68 42.41 4.52
N PRO A 40 -15.59 42.00 3.63
CA PRO A 40 -17.02 42.19 3.85
C PRO A 40 -17.41 41.46 5.13
N ASP A 41 -18.23 42.11 5.95
CA ASP A 41 -18.69 41.63 7.25
C ASP A 41 -19.01 40.14 7.24
N ASP A 42 -18.54 39.43 8.27
CA ASP A 42 -18.74 38.02 8.55
C ASP A 42 -20.24 37.65 8.52
N GLU A 43 -20.77 37.34 7.35
CA GLU A 43 -22.00 36.58 7.23
C GLU A 43 -21.63 35.10 7.48
N PRO A 44 -22.05 34.50 8.60
CA PRO A 44 -21.71 33.12 8.89
C PRO A 44 -22.27 32.26 7.76
N TRP A 45 -21.41 31.46 7.16
CA TRP A 45 -21.75 30.42 6.20
C TRP A 45 -22.56 29.34 6.94
N ASP A 46 -23.79 29.64 7.33
CA ASP A 46 -24.80 28.65 7.71
C ASP A 46 -25.28 27.91 6.46
N ALA A 47 -24.35 27.26 5.78
CA ALA A 47 -24.66 26.14 4.90
C ALA A 47 -25.00 24.95 5.80
N GLY A 48 -26.19 24.99 6.38
CA GLY A 48 -26.73 23.90 7.17
C GLY A 48 -26.66 22.57 6.41
N PRO A 49 -26.53 21.44 7.13
CA PRO A 49 -26.46 20.13 6.50
C PRO A 49 -27.73 19.89 5.69
N VAL A 50 -27.58 19.69 4.38
CA VAL A 50 -28.68 19.33 3.48
C VAL A 50 -29.15 17.92 3.88
N ARG A 51 -30.13 17.85 4.77
CA ARG A 51 -30.77 16.60 5.16
C ARG A 51 -31.66 16.17 3.99
N TRP A 52 -31.21 15.17 3.24
CA TRP A 52 -32.08 14.47 2.30
C TRP A 52 -33.12 13.68 3.10
N GLU A 53 -34.29 14.28 3.31
CA GLU A 53 -35.47 13.54 3.73
C GLU A 53 -35.92 12.65 2.56
N VAL A 54 -35.41 11.42 2.53
CA VAL A 54 -35.92 10.41 1.61
C VAL A 54 -37.35 10.10 2.05
N SER A 55 -38.32 10.62 1.31
CA SER A 55 -39.74 10.34 1.56
C SER A 55 -39.94 8.81 1.60
N GLY A 56 -40.70 8.30 2.58
CA GLY A 56 -40.91 6.86 2.74
C GLY A 56 -41.49 6.17 1.48
N ARG A 57 -42.10 6.96 0.58
CA ARG A 57 -42.57 6.52 -0.74
C ARG A 57 -41.44 6.24 -1.74
N ALA A 58 -40.34 7.01 -1.70
CA ALA A 58 -39.16 6.76 -2.52
C ALA A 58 -38.41 5.50 -2.07
N ALA A 59 -38.31 5.26 -0.76
CA ALA A 59 -37.75 4.02 -0.21
C ALA A 59 -38.59 2.79 -0.60
N ALA A 60 -39.92 2.91 -0.58
CA ALA A 60 -40.83 1.83 -1.00
C ALA A 60 -40.71 1.50 -2.50
N ALA A 61 -40.57 2.50 -3.37
CA ALA A 61 -40.41 2.29 -4.80
C ALA A 61 -39.12 1.54 -5.15
N VAL A 62 -38.02 1.85 -4.47
CA VAL A 62 -36.74 1.15 -4.64
C VAL A 62 -36.83 -0.30 -4.17
N ALA A 63 -37.51 -0.56 -3.05
CA ALA A 63 -37.73 -1.93 -2.57
C ALA A 63 -38.54 -2.78 -3.56
N VAL A 64 -39.60 -2.22 -4.16
CA VAL A 64 -40.41 -2.92 -5.17
C VAL A 64 -39.59 -3.21 -6.43
N ALA A 65 -38.79 -2.25 -6.90
CA ALA A 65 -37.91 -2.47 -8.06
C ALA A 65 -36.90 -3.61 -7.81
N LEU A 66 -36.33 -3.67 -6.60
CA LEU A 66 -35.35 -4.70 -6.23
C LEU A 66 -36.00 -6.09 -6.17
N ILE A 67 -37.23 -6.19 -5.68
CA ILE A 67 -38.01 -7.45 -5.67
C ILE A 67 -38.31 -7.91 -7.10
N LEU A 68 -38.69 -7.01 -8.00
CA LEU A 68 -38.96 -7.36 -9.40
C LEU A 68 -37.69 -7.86 -10.12
N VAL A 69 -36.52 -7.24 -9.86
CA VAL A 69 -35.24 -7.69 -10.41
C VAL A 69 -34.88 -9.10 -9.92
N ILE A 70 -35.06 -9.37 -8.62
CA ILE A 70 -34.81 -10.70 -8.04
C ILE A 70 -35.78 -11.74 -8.64
N ALA A 71 -37.05 -11.40 -8.82
CA ALA A 71 -38.02 -12.31 -9.44
C ALA A 71 -37.65 -12.64 -10.90
N VAL A 72 -37.25 -11.64 -11.69
CA VAL A 72 -36.80 -11.84 -13.08
C VAL A 72 -35.52 -12.68 -13.13
N LEU A 73 -34.56 -12.43 -12.23
CA LEU A 73 -33.33 -13.21 -12.15
C LEU A 73 -33.61 -14.67 -11.74
N GLY A 74 -34.53 -14.88 -10.79
CA GLY A 74 -34.98 -16.22 -10.40
C GLY A 74 -35.59 -17.00 -11.56
N VAL A 75 -36.43 -16.35 -12.37
CA VAL A 75 -37.04 -16.96 -13.58
C VAL A 75 -35.98 -17.24 -14.65
N LEU A 76 -35.00 -16.35 -14.83
CA LEU A 76 -33.90 -16.56 -15.78
C LEU A 76 -32.99 -17.72 -15.36
N LEU A 77 -32.71 -17.87 -14.08
CA LEU A 77 -31.93 -18.99 -13.54
C LEU A 77 -32.72 -20.30 -13.56
N TRP A 78 -34.05 -20.27 -13.38
CA TRP A 78 -34.92 -21.44 -13.56
C TRP A 78 -35.04 -21.87 -15.02
N ARG A 79 -34.97 -20.93 -15.96
CA ARG A 79 -34.98 -21.20 -17.41
C ARG A 79 -33.63 -21.69 -17.95
N GLY A 80 -32.52 -21.40 -17.26
CA GLY A 80 -31.19 -21.89 -17.58
C GLY A 80 -30.89 -23.27 -16.96
N GLY A 81 -31.76 -24.25 -17.22
CA GLY A 81 -31.58 -25.61 -16.68
C GLY A 81 -30.18 -26.19 -16.94
N PRO A 82 -29.67 -27.08 -16.07
CA PRO A 82 -28.34 -27.68 -16.20
C PRO A 82 -28.28 -28.57 -17.46
N GLY A 83 -27.77 -28.02 -18.56
CA GLY A 83 -27.57 -28.70 -19.82
C GLY A 83 -26.18 -29.34 -19.91
N ASP A 84 -26.19 -30.67 -20.08
CA ASP A 84 -25.19 -31.56 -20.67
C ASP A 84 -23.70 -31.24 -20.45
N VAL A 85 -23.12 -31.93 -19.46
CA VAL A 85 -21.69 -32.24 -19.43
C VAL A 85 -21.41 -33.20 -20.59
N VAL A 86 -20.90 -32.66 -21.70
CA VAL A 86 -20.26 -33.45 -22.76
C VAL A 86 -19.02 -34.11 -22.16
N VAL A 87 -19.13 -35.40 -21.84
CA VAL A 87 -18.01 -36.27 -21.52
C VAL A 87 -17.26 -36.55 -22.83
N LEU A 88 -16.06 -36.00 -23.00
CA LEU A 88 -15.13 -36.47 -24.03
C LEU A 88 -14.42 -37.73 -23.51
N PRO A 89 -14.42 -38.85 -24.26
CA PRO A 89 -13.78 -40.09 -23.84
C PRO A 89 -12.25 -39.97 -23.85
N GLU A 90 -11.62 -40.57 -22.84
CA GLU A 90 -10.17 -40.77 -22.72
C GLU A 90 -9.60 -41.48 -23.95
N ALA A 91 -8.58 -40.88 -24.57
CA ALA A 91 -7.75 -41.54 -25.58
C ALA A 91 -6.40 -41.89 -24.95
N GLU A 92 -6.27 -43.13 -24.50
CA GLU A 92 -5.00 -43.78 -24.17
C GLU A 92 -4.24 -44.19 -25.46
N PRO A 93 -2.90 -44.39 -25.38
CA PRO A 93 -1.97 -44.16 -26.48
C PRO A 93 -1.66 -45.42 -27.30
N ALA A 94 -1.43 -45.28 -28.61
CA ALA A 94 -0.81 -46.31 -29.44
C ALA A 94 0.00 -45.69 -30.58
N ILE A 95 1.32 -45.61 -30.41
CA ILE A 95 2.28 -45.44 -31.52
C ILE A 95 3.29 -46.59 -31.49
N GLY A 96 3.31 -47.38 -32.56
CA GLY A 96 4.30 -48.43 -32.80
C GLY A 96 4.07 -49.12 -34.15
N ALA A 97 5.06 -49.03 -35.03
CA ALA A 97 5.17 -49.60 -36.39
C ALA A 97 4.26 -48.93 -37.44
N GLY A 98 4.75 -48.27 -38.50
CA GLY A 98 5.96 -48.47 -39.27
C GLY A 98 5.55 -49.00 -40.65
N LEU A 99 5.75 -48.22 -41.72
CA LEU A 99 6.18 -48.64 -43.06
C LEU A 99 6.04 -47.49 -44.06
N ALA A 100 7.18 -47.09 -44.60
CA ALA A 100 7.34 -46.19 -45.73
C ALA A 100 6.92 -46.88 -47.05
N THR A 101 6.43 -46.11 -48.04
CA THR A 101 6.80 -46.27 -49.46
C THR A 101 6.14 -45.22 -50.38
N GLY A 102 6.91 -44.72 -51.36
CA GLY A 102 6.42 -44.09 -52.59
C GLY A 102 6.53 -42.56 -52.62
N ALA A 103 7.68 -41.96 -52.95
CA ALA A 103 8.21 -41.71 -54.31
C ALA A 103 7.35 -40.75 -55.17
N SER A 104 7.83 -39.52 -55.37
CA SER A 104 8.24 -38.97 -56.70
C SER A 104 8.30 -37.44 -56.69
N ALA A 105 9.49 -36.90 -56.96
CA ALA A 105 9.71 -35.51 -57.41
C ALA A 105 9.51 -35.44 -58.95
N PRO A 106 9.45 -34.25 -59.60
CA PRO A 106 10.65 -33.40 -59.72
C PRO A 106 10.44 -31.86 -59.72
N ALA A 107 11.53 -31.19 -59.33
CA ALA A 107 12.16 -29.99 -59.89
C ALA A 107 11.35 -28.74 -60.30
N GLY A 108 11.72 -27.61 -59.69
CA GLY A 108 11.53 -26.25 -60.21
C GLY A 108 12.31 -25.24 -59.39
N ALA A 109 13.41 -24.72 -59.95
CA ALA A 109 14.41 -23.88 -59.30
C ALA A 109 13.95 -22.43 -59.05
N ALA A 110 14.43 -21.83 -57.95
CA ALA A 110 14.93 -20.45 -57.96
C ALA A 110 15.76 -20.17 -56.69
N SER A 111 16.97 -19.66 -56.92
CA SER A 111 17.97 -19.22 -55.95
C SER A 111 17.50 -18.10 -55.03
N GLY A 112 18.03 -18.09 -53.80
CA GLY A 112 17.93 -16.98 -52.85
C GLY A 112 18.94 -17.15 -51.72
N THR A 113 20.19 -16.83 -52.03
CA THR A 113 21.35 -16.81 -51.12
C THR A 113 21.23 -15.67 -50.10
N ALA A 114 21.28 -15.99 -48.80
CA ALA A 114 22.01 -15.19 -47.81
C ALA A 114 22.20 -16.01 -46.52
N ALA A 115 23.46 -16.41 -46.30
CA ALA A 115 23.94 -17.05 -45.10
C ALA A 115 24.02 -16.06 -43.93
N SER A 116 23.78 -16.54 -42.71
CA SER A 116 24.78 -16.59 -41.63
C SER A 116 24.17 -17.20 -40.36
N THR A 117 24.58 -18.43 -40.05
CA THR A 117 24.59 -19.06 -38.70
C THR A 117 25.55 -18.26 -37.79
N PRO A 118 25.45 -18.30 -36.44
CA PRO A 118 25.61 -19.52 -35.62
C PRO A 118 24.50 -19.65 -34.54
N GLY A 119 24.06 -20.84 -34.17
CA GLY A 119 24.76 -21.67 -33.20
C GLY A 119 24.14 -21.48 -31.81
N ALA A 120 23.15 -22.31 -31.47
CA ALA A 120 22.69 -22.47 -30.10
C ALA A 120 22.63 -23.97 -29.80
N SER A 121 23.79 -24.52 -29.45
CA SER A 121 23.85 -25.60 -28.48
C SER A 121 23.31 -25.06 -27.17
N ALA A 122 22.22 -25.65 -26.69
CA ALA A 122 21.91 -25.72 -25.27
C ALA A 122 21.18 -27.04 -25.03
N THR A 123 21.94 -28.13 -25.12
CA THR A 123 21.66 -29.34 -24.36
C THR A 123 21.76 -28.94 -22.89
N ALA A 124 20.63 -28.56 -22.30
CA ALA A 124 20.51 -28.49 -20.85
C ALA A 124 20.42 -29.93 -20.35
N ASP A 125 21.59 -30.41 -19.98
CA ASP A 125 21.89 -31.49 -19.09
C ASP A 125 20.78 -31.67 -18.03
N ALA A 126 19.96 -32.71 -18.21
CA ALA A 126 19.06 -33.22 -17.17
C ALA A 126 19.90 -34.04 -16.19
N THR A 127 20.71 -33.34 -15.40
CA THR A 127 21.44 -33.92 -14.29
C THR A 127 20.58 -33.83 -13.02
N ASP A 128 20.25 -35.02 -12.54
CA ASP A 128 19.96 -35.40 -11.17
C ASP A 128 18.57 -35.04 -10.59
N ALA A 129 17.64 -35.96 -10.84
CA ALA A 129 16.56 -36.25 -9.93
C ALA A 129 17.13 -36.79 -8.59
N ALA A 130 17.65 -35.89 -7.76
CA ALA A 130 17.93 -36.16 -6.37
C ALA A 130 16.59 -36.27 -5.62
N ALA A 131 16.08 -37.50 -5.56
CA ALA A 131 14.97 -37.85 -4.70
C ALA A 131 15.36 -37.61 -3.22
N ALA A 132 14.60 -36.70 -2.61
CA ALA A 132 14.24 -36.61 -1.19
C ALA A 132 15.33 -36.26 -0.16
N PRO A 133 15.51 -34.97 0.18
CA PRO A 133 15.45 -34.61 1.58
C PRO A 133 14.01 -34.87 2.07
N GLY A 134 13.87 -35.53 3.23
CA GLY A 134 12.61 -36.05 3.75
C GLY A 134 11.42 -35.09 3.64
N ALA A 135 10.25 -35.66 3.38
CA ALA A 135 8.95 -35.02 3.15
C ALA A 135 8.49 -34.10 4.29
N ALA A 136 9.20 -33.00 4.51
CA ALA A 136 8.80 -31.92 5.39
C ALA A 136 7.79 -31.07 4.64
N THR A 137 6.53 -31.46 4.70
CA THR A 137 5.41 -30.66 4.19
C THR A 137 5.19 -29.45 5.09
N LEU A 138 5.13 -28.26 4.50
CA LEU A 138 4.78 -27.01 5.18
C LEU A 138 3.26 -26.89 5.24
N LEU A 139 2.71 -26.60 6.41
CA LEU A 139 1.31 -26.26 6.62
C LEU A 139 1.17 -24.74 6.67
N VAL A 140 0.43 -24.17 5.72
CA VAL A 140 0.29 -22.72 5.56
C VAL A 140 -1.17 -22.35 5.62
N HIS A 141 -1.51 -21.35 6.41
CA HIS A 141 -2.89 -20.88 6.53
C HIS A 141 -3.17 -19.73 5.55
N VAL A 142 -3.98 -19.99 4.53
CA VAL A 142 -4.33 -19.00 3.51
C VAL A 142 -5.73 -18.44 3.79
N VAL A 143 -5.83 -17.12 3.93
CA VAL A 143 -7.08 -16.41 4.25
C VAL A 143 -7.33 -15.23 3.32
N GLY A 144 -8.57 -14.78 3.24
CA GLY A 144 -8.96 -13.60 2.47
C GLY A 144 -9.54 -13.94 1.09
N GLN A 145 -9.10 -13.23 0.04
CA GLN A 145 -9.65 -13.33 -1.31
C GLN A 145 -9.08 -14.49 -2.14
N VAL A 146 -9.12 -15.70 -1.59
CA VAL A 146 -8.81 -16.96 -2.30
C VAL A 146 -10.07 -17.80 -2.46
N ARG A 147 -10.08 -18.74 -3.42
CA ARG A 147 -11.26 -19.59 -3.67
C ARG A 147 -11.57 -20.48 -2.47
N GLU A 148 -10.57 -21.17 -1.95
CA GLU A 148 -10.67 -22.13 -0.86
C GLU A 148 -9.76 -21.69 0.30
N PRO A 149 -10.20 -20.76 1.17
CA PRO A 149 -9.43 -20.38 2.35
C PRO A 149 -9.36 -21.56 3.33
N GLY A 150 -8.19 -21.77 3.93
CA GLY A 150 -7.94 -22.94 4.75
C GLY A 150 -6.45 -23.16 5.02
N VAL A 151 -6.10 -24.34 5.53
CA VAL A 151 -4.70 -24.75 5.68
C VAL A 151 -4.35 -25.61 4.46
N VAL A 152 -3.28 -25.25 3.76
CA VAL A 152 -2.77 -25.98 2.59
C VAL A 152 -1.42 -26.60 2.91
N GLN A 153 -1.12 -27.71 2.23
CA GLN A 153 0.12 -28.47 2.36
C GLN A 153 1.02 -28.19 1.16
N LEU A 154 2.24 -27.74 1.41
CA LEU A 154 3.20 -27.35 0.38
C LEU A 154 4.55 -28.03 0.59
N PRO A 155 5.29 -28.36 -0.49
CA PRO A 155 6.69 -28.80 -0.37
C PRO A 155 7.58 -27.73 0.29
N PRO A 156 8.72 -28.13 0.89
CA PRO A 156 9.67 -27.17 1.43
C PRO A 156 10.27 -26.33 0.29
N GLY A 157 10.38 -25.02 0.51
CA GLY A 157 10.85 -24.05 -0.50
C GLY A 157 9.75 -23.45 -1.39
N SER A 158 8.48 -23.81 -1.16
CA SER A 158 7.34 -23.14 -1.79
C SER A 158 7.24 -21.66 -1.43
N ARG A 159 6.66 -20.89 -2.34
CA ARG A 159 6.48 -19.43 -2.22
C ARG A 159 5.02 -19.05 -1.98
N VAL A 160 4.79 -17.79 -1.65
CA VAL A 160 3.45 -17.24 -1.36
C VAL A 160 2.50 -17.46 -2.54
N GLY A 161 2.97 -17.34 -3.78
CA GLY A 161 2.20 -17.64 -4.98
C GLY A 161 1.72 -19.10 -5.05
N ASP A 162 2.58 -20.04 -4.67
CA ASP A 162 2.25 -21.48 -4.66
C ASP A 162 1.18 -21.78 -3.61
N ALA A 163 1.25 -21.12 -2.45
CA ALA A 163 0.23 -21.23 -1.40
C ALA A 163 -1.14 -20.72 -1.86
N ILE A 164 -1.18 -19.59 -2.59
CA ILE A 164 -2.42 -19.04 -3.14
C ILE A 164 -2.97 -19.95 -4.23
N GLN A 165 -2.11 -20.53 -5.07
CA GLN A 165 -2.52 -21.49 -6.10
C GLN A 165 -3.07 -22.78 -5.49
N ALA A 166 -2.43 -23.31 -4.45
CA ALA A 166 -2.90 -24.47 -3.68
C ALA A 166 -4.25 -24.19 -2.99
N ALA A 167 -4.53 -22.94 -2.62
CA ALA A 167 -5.84 -22.48 -2.10
C ALA A 167 -6.90 -22.22 -3.19
N GLY A 168 -6.73 -22.80 -4.39
CA GLY A 168 -7.64 -22.69 -5.52
C GLY A 168 -7.49 -21.38 -6.33
N GLY A 169 -6.45 -20.60 -6.07
CA GLY A 169 -6.16 -19.35 -6.74
C GLY A 169 -6.90 -18.13 -6.17
N ALA A 170 -6.47 -16.95 -6.61
CA ALA A 170 -7.05 -15.69 -6.19
C ALA A 170 -8.44 -15.45 -6.80
N LYS A 171 -9.35 -14.83 -6.04
CA LYS A 171 -10.65 -14.37 -6.55
C LYS A 171 -10.47 -13.13 -7.44
N GLY A 172 -11.41 -12.84 -8.33
CA GLY A 172 -11.31 -11.69 -9.26
C GLY A 172 -11.29 -10.29 -8.61
N LYS A 173 -11.52 -10.20 -7.30
CA LYS A 173 -11.40 -8.97 -6.49
C LYS A 173 -10.20 -9.00 -5.54
N ALA A 174 -9.29 -9.97 -5.68
CA ALA A 174 -8.08 -10.06 -4.88
C ALA A 174 -7.04 -9.04 -5.36
N ASP A 175 -6.34 -8.42 -4.42
CA ASP A 175 -5.17 -7.61 -4.72
C ASP A 175 -3.89 -8.41 -4.50
N LEU A 176 -3.36 -8.98 -5.58
CA LEU A 176 -2.10 -9.71 -5.53
C LEU A 176 -0.89 -8.78 -5.59
N SER A 177 -1.05 -7.54 -6.05
CA SER A 177 0.03 -6.54 -6.11
C SER A 177 0.45 -6.09 -4.71
N ALA A 178 -0.45 -6.21 -3.74
CA ALA A 178 -0.17 -5.95 -2.33
C ALA A 178 0.67 -7.06 -1.66
N LEU A 179 0.87 -8.23 -2.31
CA LEU A 179 1.61 -9.36 -1.75
C LEU A 179 2.92 -9.59 -2.49
N ASN A 180 3.97 -9.94 -1.74
CA ASN A 180 5.17 -10.50 -2.32
C ASN A 180 4.95 -11.99 -2.66
N LEU A 181 4.40 -12.28 -3.84
CA LEU A 181 4.15 -13.65 -4.31
C LEU A 181 5.40 -14.52 -4.37
N ALA A 182 6.57 -13.90 -4.46
CA ALA A 182 7.85 -14.59 -4.52
C ALA A 182 8.46 -14.84 -3.12
N ALA A 183 7.88 -14.32 -2.04
CA ALA A 183 8.42 -14.59 -0.70
C ALA A 183 8.38 -16.11 -0.40
N PRO A 184 9.45 -16.67 0.16
CA PRO A 184 9.44 -18.05 0.63
C PRO A 184 8.46 -18.18 1.78
N VAL A 185 7.74 -19.28 1.83
CA VAL A 185 6.77 -19.54 2.89
C VAL A 185 7.36 -20.50 3.91
N THR A 186 7.05 -20.26 5.17
CA THR A 186 7.48 -21.05 6.32
C THR A 186 6.33 -21.90 6.88
N ASP A 187 6.67 -22.99 7.57
CA ASP A 187 5.66 -23.82 8.24
C ASP A 187 4.94 -23.01 9.33
N GLY A 188 3.61 -23.12 9.37
CA GLY A 188 2.77 -22.36 10.29
C GLY A 188 2.52 -20.90 9.90
N GLU A 189 3.00 -20.45 8.74
CA GLU A 189 2.80 -19.07 8.27
C GLU A 189 1.35 -18.80 7.84
N GLN A 190 0.86 -17.58 8.11
CA GLN A 190 -0.44 -17.13 7.64
C GLN A 190 -0.29 -16.15 6.47
N VAL A 191 -0.83 -16.53 5.32
CA VAL A 191 -0.87 -15.70 4.11
C VAL A 191 -2.27 -15.09 3.96
N ARG A 192 -2.36 -13.77 4.11
CA ARG A 192 -3.61 -13.02 3.93
C ARG A 192 -3.67 -12.35 2.56
N VAL A 193 -4.67 -12.70 1.76
CA VAL A 193 -4.92 -12.09 0.45
C VAL A 193 -5.98 -10.98 0.56
N PRO A 194 -5.63 -9.69 0.41
CA PRO A 194 -6.56 -8.57 0.52
C PRO A 194 -7.51 -8.44 -0.67
N LYS A 195 -8.55 -7.63 -0.47
CA LYS A 195 -9.40 -7.14 -1.55
C LYS A 195 -8.71 -5.99 -2.29
N LEU A 196 -9.04 -5.82 -3.57
CA LEU A 196 -8.63 -4.67 -4.38
C LEU A 196 -9.04 -3.35 -3.69
N GLY A 197 -8.06 -2.53 -3.32
CA GLY A 197 -8.27 -1.27 -2.58
C GLY A 197 -8.26 -1.38 -1.06
N GLU A 198 -7.99 -2.56 -0.48
CA GLU A 198 -7.73 -2.74 0.95
C GLU A 198 -6.21 -2.66 1.21
N THR A 199 -5.74 -1.56 1.80
CA THR A 199 -4.36 -1.44 2.26
C THR A 199 -4.16 -2.32 3.49
N VAL A 200 -3.45 -3.44 3.32
CA VAL A 200 -3.02 -4.27 4.45
C VAL A 200 -1.85 -3.57 5.14
N VAL A 201 -2.15 -2.82 6.20
CA VAL A 201 -1.12 -2.40 7.16
C VAL A 201 -0.75 -3.64 7.98
N GLY A 202 0.45 -4.18 7.73
CA GLY A 202 1.08 -5.21 8.57
C GLY A 202 0.83 -6.65 8.12
N GLY A 203 1.54 -7.09 7.08
CA GLY A 203 1.86 -8.51 6.89
C GLY A 203 3.06 -8.86 7.78
N SER A 204 2.83 -9.74 8.74
CA SER A 204 3.84 -10.31 9.64
C SER A 204 5.05 -10.82 8.86
N ALA A 205 6.20 -10.20 9.09
CA ALA A 205 7.48 -10.84 8.84
C ALA A 205 7.67 -11.99 9.86
N PRO A 206 8.25 -13.14 9.47
CA PRO A 206 8.58 -14.18 10.43
C PRO A 206 9.70 -13.67 11.34
N ALA A 207 9.39 -13.59 12.63
CA ALA A 207 10.39 -13.47 13.67
C ALA A 207 11.09 -14.82 13.84
N SER A 208 12.29 -14.96 13.27
CA SER A 208 13.27 -15.94 13.78
C SER A 208 14.15 -15.24 14.81
N GLY A 209 13.94 -15.57 16.09
CA GLY A 209 14.71 -15.08 17.24
C GLY A 209 16.18 -15.55 17.21
N ALA A 210 17.09 -14.91 17.95
CA ALA A 210 17.18 -15.00 19.41
C ALA A 210 17.96 -13.80 20.04
N PRO A 211 18.18 -13.72 21.38
CA PRO A 211 17.21 -13.20 22.36
C PRO A 211 17.83 -12.11 23.28
N ALA A 212 16.99 -11.25 23.90
CA ALA A 212 17.17 -10.80 25.29
C ALA A 212 16.06 -9.81 25.72
N SER A 213 15.24 -10.28 26.66
CA SER A 213 14.73 -9.55 27.83
C SER A 213 13.79 -8.34 27.64
N GLY A 214 12.51 -8.57 27.91
CA GLY A 214 11.53 -7.54 28.30
C GLY A 214 10.10 -7.99 28.00
N PRO A 215 9.14 -7.87 28.94
CA PRO A 215 8.14 -8.90 29.18
C PRO A 215 7.02 -8.97 28.15
N SER A 216 6.53 -10.19 28.04
CA SER A 216 5.50 -10.67 27.13
C SER A 216 4.07 -10.36 27.58
N ALA A 217 3.23 -10.28 26.55
CA ALA A 217 1.85 -10.73 26.48
C ALA A 217 0.74 -9.82 27.02
N GLY A 218 -0.12 -9.42 26.07
CA GLY A 218 -1.50 -9.06 26.35
C GLY A 218 -2.21 -8.43 25.17
N GLY A 219 -2.27 -9.08 24.02
CA GLY A 219 -3.20 -8.68 22.96
C GLY A 219 -4.64 -8.98 23.36
N THR A 220 -5.59 -8.15 22.90
CA THR A 220 -6.84 -8.61 22.27
C THR A 220 -7.40 -7.50 21.38
N GLY A 221 -7.68 -7.84 20.13
CA GLY A 221 -8.74 -7.19 19.37
C GLY A 221 -10.07 -7.82 19.76
N GLY A 222 -11.08 -6.97 19.94
CA GLY A 222 -12.50 -7.34 19.88
C GLY A 222 -13.22 -7.50 21.22
N ALA A 223 -13.63 -6.37 21.82
CA ALA A 223 -14.83 -6.32 22.65
C ALA A 223 -15.50 -4.95 22.48
N ALA A 224 -16.83 -4.95 22.45
CA ALA A 224 -17.61 -3.75 22.67
C ALA A 224 -17.11 -3.00 23.93
N ALA A 225 -17.13 -1.67 23.85
CA ALA A 225 -16.97 -0.71 24.94
C ALA A 225 -15.56 -0.58 25.59
N GLY A 226 -14.84 0.48 25.18
CA GLY A 226 -14.11 1.34 26.13
C GLY A 226 -12.67 0.98 26.52
N ALA A 227 -11.71 1.12 25.60
CA ALA A 227 -10.34 1.54 25.94
C ALA A 227 -9.65 2.09 24.69
N THR A 228 -9.82 3.38 24.44
CA THR A 228 -9.09 4.13 23.42
C THR A 228 -7.61 4.15 23.81
N SER A 229 -6.74 3.47 23.03
CA SER A 229 -5.30 3.62 23.16
C SER A 229 -4.93 5.06 22.88
N THR A 230 -4.85 5.84 23.95
CA THR A 230 -4.73 7.29 23.91
C THR A 230 -3.34 7.65 23.39
N VAL A 231 -3.27 8.43 22.31
CA VAL A 231 -2.03 8.84 21.66
C VAL A 231 -1.36 9.93 22.48
N ASP A 232 -0.07 9.76 22.75
CA ASP A 232 0.71 10.73 23.52
C ASP A 232 1.26 11.83 22.61
N LEU A 233 0.84 13.07 22.82
CA LEU A 233 1.20 14.22 21.97
C LEU A 233 2.70 14.55 22.01
N ASN A 234 3.35 14.27 23.14
CA ASN A 234 4.75 14.63 23.35
C ASN A 234 5.69 13.61 22.73
N THR A 235 5.30 12.34 22.68
CA THR A 235 6.17 11.25 22.18
C THR A 235 5.74 10.68 20.84
N ALA A 236 4.51 10.92 20.37
CA ALA A 236 4.03 10.39 19.10
C ALA A 236 4.82 10.97 17.92
N ASP A 237 5.12 10.12 16.94
CA ASP A 237 5.63 10.50 15.64
C ASP A 237 4.50 10.98 14.71
N ALA A 238 4.87 11.63 13.61
CA ALA A 238 3.91 12.19 12.66
C ALA A 238 2.94 11.13 12.12
N ALA A 239 3.42 9.93 11.83
CA ALA A 239 2.59 8.83 11.34
C ALA A 239 1.56 8.36 12.38
N THR A 240 1.91 8.32 13.67
CA THR A 240 0.95 7.99 14.73
C THR A 240 -0.09 9.09 14.90
N LEU A 241 0.29 10.37 14.79
CA LEU A 241 -0.66 11.48 14.83
C LEU A 241 -1.65 11.46 13.65
N GLU A 242 -1.22 11.02 12.46
CA GLU A 242 -2.09 10.86 11.28
C GLU A 242 -3.17 9.79 11.43
N THR A 243 -3.02 8.85 12.37
CA THR A 243 -4.06 7.86 12.66
C THR A 243 -5.29 8.47 13.33
N LEU A 244 -5.16 9.70 13.85
CA LEU A 244 -6.22 10.38 14.57
C LEU A 244 -7.28 10.96 13.62
N PRO A 245 -8.57 10.93 13.98
CA PRO A 245 -9.64 11.37 13.11
C PRO A 245 -9.55 12.88 12.82
N GLY A 246 -9.36 13.23 11.55
CA GLY A 246 -9.24 14.63 11.11
C GLY A 246 -7.83 15.21 11.21
N VAL A 247 -6.83 14.41 11.58
CA VAL A 247 -5.41 14.80 11.53
C VAL A 247 -4.79 14.20 10.27
N GLY A 248 -4.48 15.05 9.30
CA GLY A 248 -3.72 14.67 8.10
C GLY A 248 -2.24 15.03 8.21
N PRO A 249 -1.43 14.70 7.20
CA PRO A 249 0.03 14.93 7.20
C PRO A 249 0.41 16.38 7.47
N VAL A 250 -0.38 17.33 6.94
CA VAL A 250 -0.17 18.76 7.18
C VAL A 250 -0.38 19.13 8.66
N LEU A 251 -1.42 18.56 9.28
CA LEU A 251 -1.79 18.88 10.65
C LEU A 251 -0.87 18.16 11.65
N ALA A 252 -0.53 16.90 11.40
CA ALA A 252 0.46 16.14 12.16
C ALA A 252 1.83 16.85 12.14
N GLY A 253 2.29 17.30 10.97
CA GLY A 253 3.53 18.07 10.85
C GLY A 253 3.49 19.39 11.65
N ARG A 254 2.34 20.07 11.72
CA ARG A 254 2.18 21.28 12.54
C ARG A 254 2.21 20.99 14.03
N ILE A 255 1.61 19.89 14.50
CA ILE A 255 1.67 19.47 15.91
C ILE A 255 3.13 19.19 16.31
N VAL A 256 3.87 18.48 15.45
CA VAL A 256 5.31 18.21 15.65
C VAL A 256 6.13 19.52 15.65
N SER A 257 5.87 20.41 14.69
CA SER A 257 6.56 21.71 14.63
C SER A 257 6.25 22.58 15.86
N HIS A 258 5.00 22.53 16.35
CA HIS A 258 4.59 23.28 17.53
C HIS A 258 5.35 22.84 18.77
N ARG A 259 5.49 21.52 19.02
CA ARG A 259 6.27 21.02 20.17
C ARG A 259 7.75 21.36 20.10
N GLU A 260 8.32 21.47 18.90
CA GLU A 260 9.73 21.84 18.72
C GLU A 260 9.95 23.33 18.98
N GLN A 261 8.97 24.17 18.64
CA GLN A 261 9.06 25.63 18.77
C GLN A 261 8.64 26.15 20.15
N HIS A 262 7.60 25.56 20.74
CA HIS A 262 6.99 26.02 21.99
C HIS A 262 7.26 25.09 23.18
N GLY A 263 7.93 23.95 22.93
CA GLY A 263 8.17 22.92 23.94
C GLY A 263 7.04 21.89 24.04
N PRO A 264 7.16 20.90 24.95
CA PRO A 264 6.16 19.86 25.11
C PRO A 264 4.79 20.43 25.49
N PHE A 265 3.73 19.78 25.04
CA PHE A 265 2.36 20.11 25.42
C PHE A 265 2.17 19.83 26.91
N ALA A 266 1.78 20.86 27.68
CA ALA A 266 1.49 20.73 29.10
C ALA A 266 0.11 20.11 29.39
N SER A 267 -0.81 20.22 28.43
CA SER A 267 -2.19 19.74 28.54
C SER A 267 -2.77 19.46 27.15
N VAL A 268 -3.80 18.63 27.09
CA VAL A 268 -4.50 18.32 25.83
C VAL A 268 -5.12 19.57 25.20
N ASP A 269 -5.59 20.53 26.01
CA ASP A 269 -6.14 21.81 25.50
C ASP A 269 -5.17 22.64 24.67
N ALA A 270 -3.86 22.50 24.87
CA ALA A 270 -2.83 23.22 24.11
C ALA A 270 -2.78 22.78 22.62
N LEU A 271 -3.53 21.73 22.24
CA LEU A 271 -3.73 21.40 20.82
C LEU A 271 -4.50 22.50 20.07
N GLN A 272 -5.30 23.32 20.78
CA GLN A 272 -6.07 24.42 20.17
C GLN A 272 -5.16 25.58 19.71
N ASP A 273 -3.96 25.71 20.27
CA ASP A 273 -2.97 26.71 19.86
C ASP A 273 -2.31 26.35 18.52
N VAL A 274 -2.44 25.09 18.07
CA VAL A 274 -1.92 24.63 16.79
C VAL A 274 -2.81 25.12 15.64
N SER A 275 -2.22 25.91 14.75
CA SER A 275 -2.91 26.46 13.58
C SER A 275 -3.57 25.38 12.71
N GLY A 276 -4.90 25.41 12.62
CA GLY A 276 -5.71 24.46 11.85
C GLY A 276 -6.48 23.44 12.70
N ILE A 277 -6.29 23.44 14.02
CA ILE A 277 -7.10 22.64 14.94
C ILE A 277 -8.24 23.52 15.46
N GLY A 278 -9.39 23.42 14.82
CA GLY A 278 -10.61 24.08 15.28
C GLY A 278 -11.32 23.31 16.40
N PRO A 279 -12.32 23.92 17.06
CA PRO A 279 -13.06 23.29 18.17
C PRO A 279 -13.74 21.97 17.76
N ALA A 280 -14.18 21.86 16.50
CA ALA A 280 -14.78 20.64 15.97
C ALA A 280 -13.77 19.48 15.87
N THR A 281 -12.53 19.77 15.48
CA THR A 281 -11.45 18.77 15.38
C THR A 281 -10.93 18.42 16.77
N PHE A 282 -10.72 19.44 17.63
CA PHE A 282 -10.32 19.24 19.03
C PHE A 282 -11.30 18.35 19.80
N ALA A 283 -12.62 18.58 19.67
CA ALA A 283 -13.64 17.79 20.34
C ALA A 283 -13.59 16.29 19.98
N ARG A 284 -13.12 15.96 18.76
CA ARG A 284 -12.94 14.57 18.31
C ARG A 284 -11.63 13.96 18.80
N LEU A 285 -10.62 14.79 19.05
CA LEU A 285 -9.28 14.38 19.45
C LEU A 285 -9.13 14.25 20.96
N ARG A 286 -9.76 15.13 21.75
CA ARG A 286 -9.53 15.25 23.20
C ARG A 286 -9.68 13.94 23.99
N ASP A 287 -10.54 13.03 23.55
CA ASP A 287 -10.81 11.74 24.21
C ASP A 287 -9.88 10.61 23.70
N LEU A 288 -9.03 10.93 22.71
CA LEU A 288 -8.10 10.03 22.02
C LEU A 288 -6.63 10.42 22.22
N VAL A 289 -6.33 11.58 22.80
CA VAL A 289 -4.96 12.06 23.04
C VAL A 289 -4.70 12.42 24.50
N ARG A 290 -3.44 12.30 24.92
CA ARG A 290 -2.92 12.73 26.23
C ARG A 290 -1.66 13.55 26.06
N ALA A 291 -1.37 14.38 27.06
CA ALA A 291 -0.06 15.01 27.22
C ALA A 291 0.69 14.26 28.33
N GLY A 292 1.75 13.53 27.98
CA GLY A 292 2.59 12.74 28.90
C GLY A 292 3.95 13.35 29.21
#